data_AF-A0A9P6WQN1-F1
#
_entry.id   AF-A0A9P6WQN1-F1
#
_cell.length_a   1.000
_cell.length_b   1.000
_cell.length_c   1.000
_cell.angle_alpha   90.00
_cell.angle_beta   90.00
_cell.angle_gamma   90.00
#
_symmetry.space_group_name_H-M   'P 1'
#
loop_
_entity.id
_entity.type
_entity.pdbx_description
1 polymer ?
#
loop_
_entity_poly.entity_id
_entity_poly.type
_entity_poly.pdbx_seq_one_letter_code
_entity_poly.pdbx_strand_id
1 'polypeptide(L)'
;MYAKSSDTKADQDLINRVKMDAEMPRNSAIYAYQYFLKLSTQKNPILTKEYKQLPDDSQFIDKHYNDLIKYRDLICGVGGQFSEIPSACELFLRLSEVHPRRISQIESNNNTSANTSTISASTTTKIIDQLLKLQIERFDQLVIDLMNTLKLNGGHLFVLDLLIYNKQVFDHIEHTNHNV
;
A
#
# COMPACT_ATOMS: atom_id res chain seq x y z
N MET A 1 33.16 26.41 -22.58
CA MET A 1 32.41 26.24 -21.32
C MET A 1 30.93 26.19 -21.65
N TYR A 2 30.27 25.03 -21.52
CA TYR A 2 28.82 24.95 -21.30
C TYR A 2 28.53 23.65 -20.55
N ALA A 3 28.43 23.77 -19.23
CA ALA A 3 27.76 22.81 -18.37
C ALA A 3 26.41 23.44 -18.00
N LYS A 4 25.30 22.72 -18.21
CA LYS A 4 24.00 22.90 -17.54
C LYS A 4 22.96 22.00 -18.22
N SER A 5 22.55 20.90 -17.58
CA SER A 5 21.18 20.35 -17.67
C SER A 5 21.01 19.09 -16.78
N SER A 6 21.38 19.14 -15.50
CA SER A 6 21.12 18.04 -14.55
C SER A 6 20.08 18.39 -13.47
N ASP A 7 19.90 19.67 -13.15
CA ASP A 7 19.22 20.05 -11.91
C ASP A 7 17.69 20.18 -12.04
N THR A 8 17.17 20.37 -13.25
CA THR A 8 15.73 20.64 -13.47
C THR A 8 14.83 19.42 -13.32
N LYS A 9 15.34 18.18 -13.46
CA LYS A 9 14.52 16.97 -13.29
C LYS A 9 14.30 16.61 -11.82
N ALA A 10 15.33 16.76 -11.00
CA ALA A 10 15.26 16.48 -9.56
C ALA A 10 14.32 17.47 -8.86
N ASP A 11 14.38 18.75 -9.25
CA ASP A 11 13.48 19.79 -8.74
C ASP A 11 12.04 19.56 -9.17
N GLN A 12 11.80 19.09 -10.40
CA GLN A 12 10.45 18.77 -10.86
C GLN A 12 9.86 17.55 -10.14
N ASP A 13 10.66 16.53 -9.86
CA ASP A 13 10.25 15.37 -9.07
C ASP A 13 9.99 15.73 -7.60
N LEU A 14 10.76 16.67 -7.04
CA LEU A 14 10.56 17.19 -5.69
C LEU A 14 9.29 18.05 -5.61
N ILE A 15 9.05 18.92 -6.60
CA ILE A 15 7.83 19.73 -6.71
C ILE A 15 6.61 18.84 -6.93
N ASN A 16 6.74 17.77 -7.71
CA ASN A 16 5.68 16.79 -7.88
C ASN A 16 5.41 16.04 -6.57
N ARG A 17 6.44 15.60 -5.82
CA ARG A 17 6.26 15.00 -4.47
C ARG A 17 5.52 15.94 -3.52
N VAL A 18 5.92 17.20 -3.44
CA VAL A 18 5.31 18.20 -2.54
C VAL A 18 3.85 18.54 -2.93
N LYS A 19 3.54 18.61 -4.23
CA LYS A 19 2.15 18.78 -4.70
C LYS A 19 1.30 17.52 -4.53
N MET A 20 1.93 16.35 -4.62
CA MET A 20 1.30 15.05 -4.42
C MET A 20 0.89 14.82 -2.95
N ASP A 21 1.67 15.32 -1.99
CA ASP A 21 1.35 15.20 -0.55
C ASP A 21 0.23 16.16 -0.09
N ALA A 22 0.02 17.26 -0.80
CA ALA A 22 -0.98 18.29 -0.43
C ALA A 22 -2.43 17.94 -0.84
N GLU A 23 -2.63 17.00 -1.77
CA GLU A 23 -3.94 16.57 -2.26
C GLU A 23 -4.10 15.04 -2.21
N MET A 24 -3.63 14.38 -1.15
CA MET A 24 -3.96 12.97 -0.96
C MET A 24 -5.49 12.84 -0.86
N PRO A 25 -6.14 12.11 -1.79
CA PRO A 25 -7.58 11.88 -1.73
C PRO A 25 -7.95 11.17 -0.43
N ARG A 26 -9.24 11.14 -0.10
CA ARG A 26 -9.77 10.37 1.05
C ARG A 26 -9.39 8.88 1.06
N ASN A 27 -8.85 8.36 -0.05
CA ASN A 27 -8.38 6.99 -0.25
C ASN A 27 -7.06 7.03 -1.04
N SER A 28 -5.96 6.71 -0.36
CA SER A 28 -4.61 6.62 -0.92
C SER A 28 -4.49 5.64 -2.11
N ALA A 29 -5.29 4.57 -2.12
CA ALA A 29 -5.21 3.55 -3.17
C ALA A 29 -5.82 4.05 -4.48
N ILE A 30 -6.91 4.83 -4.44
CA ILE A 30 -7.46 5.49 -5.64
C ILE A 30 -6.43 6.41 -6.29
N TYR A 31 -5.68 7.10 -5.46
CA TYR A 31 -4.62 7.98 -5.93
C TYR A 31 -3.48 7.22 -6.63
N ALA A 32 -3.00 6.16 -6.00
CA ALA A 32 -1.99 5.30 -6.59
C ALA A 32 -2.48 4.65 -7.90
N TYR A 33 -3.75 4.23 -7.95
CA TYR A 33 -4.40 3.76 -9.18
C TYR A 33 -4.33 4.80 -10.29
N GLN A 34 -4.75 6.04 -10.03
CA GLN A 34 -4.70 7.12 -11.01
C GLN A 34 -3.28 7.42 -11.48
N TYR A 35 -2.30 7.34 -10.58
CA TYR A 35 -0.90 7.53 -10.91
C TYR A 35 -0.40 6.47 -11.90
N PHE A 36 -0.57 5.18 -11.59
CA PHE A 36 -0.13 4.11 -12.49
C PHE A 36 -0.93 4.07 -13.80
N LEU A 37 -2.21 4.46 -13.78
CA LEU A 37 -3.01 4.61 -14.99
C LEU A 37 -2.43 5.68 -15.94
N LYS A 38 -2.04 6.84 -15.39
CA LYS A 38 -1.37 7.91 -16.16
C LYS A 38 -0.01 7.46 -16.70
N LEU A 39 0.77 6.70 -15.93
CA LEU A 39 2.04 6.16 -16.42
C LEU A 39 1.86 5.17 -17.58
N SER A 40 0.86 4.28 -17.47
CA SER A 40 0.58 3.28 -18.51
C SER A 40 0.15 3.91 -19.84
N THR A 41 -0.62 5.00 -19.78
CA THR A 41 -1.11 5.73 -20.96
C THR A 41 -0.03 6.57 -21.64
N GLN A 42 0.97 7.05 -20.89
CA GLN A 42 2.02 7.93 -21.42
C GLN A 42 3.21 7.18 -22.08
N LYS A 43 3.18 5.85 -22.21
CA LYS A 43 4.36 5.01 -22.59
C LYS A 43 5.61 5.43 -21.80
N ASN A 44 5.43 5.72 -20.51
CA ASN A 44 6.45 6.34 -19.68
C ASN A 44 7.57 5.33 -19.39
N PRO A 45 8.86 5.66 -19.58
CA PRO A 45 9.97 4.73 -19.41
C PRO A 45 10.17 4.23 -17.97
N ILE A 46 9.45 4.76 -16.97
CA ILE A 46 9.53 4.27 -15.58
C ILE A 46 8.92 2.87 -15.44
N LEU A 47 7.91 2.52 -16.24
CA LEU A 47 7.46 1.15 -16.42
C LEU A 47 8.42 0.46 -17.40
N THR A 48 9.70 0.37 -17.02
CA THR A 48 10.70 -0.37 -17.77
C THR A 48 10.31 -1.84 -17.79
N LYS A 49 10.58 -2.54 -18.90
CA LYS A 49 10.55 -4.01 -18.96
C LYS A 49 11.62 -4.65 -18.06
N GLU A 50 12.60 -3.86 -17.65
CA GLU A 50 13.72 -4.30 -16.84
C GLU A 50 13.46 -4.00 -15.37
N TYR A 51 13.49 -5.06 -14.57
CA TYR A 51 13.46 -5.02 -13.13
C TYR A 51 14.66 -4.22 -12.62
N LYS A 52 14.39 -3.17 -11.85
CA LYS A 52 15.39 -2.53 -11.00
C LYS A 52 15.25 -3.09 -9.60
N GLN A 53 16.36 -3.59 -9.06
CA GLN A 53 16.41 -4.07 -7.69
C GLN A 53 15.91 -2.97 -6.74
N LEU A 54 15.13 -3.37 -5.75
CA LEU A 54 14.76 -2.49 -4.66
C LEU A 54 16.03 -1.96 -3.97
N PRO A 55 16.03 -0.73 -3.45
CA PRO A 55 17.11 -0.26 -2.60
C PRO A 55 17.34 -1.24 -1.44
N ASP A 56 18.60 -1.57 -1.16
CA ASP A 56 18.98 -2.52 -0.10
C ASP A 56 18.50 -2.09 1.31
N ASP A 57 18.21 -0.80 1.49
CA ASP A 57 17.73 -0.18 2.73
C ASP A 57 16.20 -0.05 2.80
N SER A 58 15.47 -0.69 1.88
CA SER A 58 14.02 -0.76 1.90
C SER A 58 13.54 -1.57 3.12
N GLN A 59 13.43 -0.92 4.28
CA GLN A 59 12.72 -1.40 5.49
C GLN A 59 11.21 -1.64 5.26
N PHE A 60 10.77 -1.60 4.00
CA PHE A 60 9.41 -1.84 3.58
C PHE A 60 8.86 -3.15 4.14
N ILE A 61 9.60 -4.25 3.97
CA ILE A 61 9.10 -5.57 4.39
C ILE A 61 9.03 -5.66 5.91
N ASP A 62 10.03 -5.17 6.65
CA ASP A 62 10.01 -5.17 8.11
C ASP A 62 8.86 -4.33 8.68
N LYS A 63 8.54 -3.22 8.02
CA LYS A 63 7.44 -2.33 8.43
C LYS A 63 6.06 -2.88 8.09
N HIS A 64 5.92 -3.48 6.90
CA HIS A 64 4.60 -3.74 6.29
C HIS A 64 4.27 -5.22 6.11
N TYR A 65 5.14 -6.16 6.48
CA TYR A 65 4.94 -7.59 6.23
C TYR A 65 3.53 -8.09 6.60
N ASN A 66 3.09 -7.80 7.84
CA ASN A 66 1.77 -8.24 8.32
C ASN A 66 0.62 -7.60 7.54
N ASP A 67 0.75 -6.33 7.18
CA ASP A 67 -0.27 -5.64 6.38
C ASP A 67 -0.29 -6.17 4.95
N LEU A 68 0.88 -6.45 4.38
CA LEU A 68 1.02 -6.97 3.04
C LEU A 68 0.34 -8.34 2.91
N ILE A 69 0.56 -9.24 3.89
CA ILE A 69 -0.17 -10.53 3.98
C ILE A 69 -1.67 -10.30 4.13
N LYS A 70 -2.08 -9.46 5.08
CA LYS A 70 -3.50 -9.19 5.34
C LYS A 70 -4.22 -8.70 4.08
N TYR A 71 -3.67 -7.70 3.40
CA TYR A 71 -4.32 -7.13 2.22
C TYR A 71 -4.19 -8.02 0.99
N ARG A 72 -3.12 -8.82 0.85
CA ARG A 72 -3.05 -9.89 -0.14
C ARG A 72 -4.22 -10.85 0.01
N ASP A 73 -4.43 -11.34 1.23
CA ASP A 73 -5.49 -12.32 1.48
C ASP A 73 -6.88 -11.73 1.26
N LEU A 74 -7.06 -10.42 1.49
CA LEU A 74 -8.31 -9.71 1.20
C LEU A 74 -8.59 -9.53 -0.30
N ILE A 75 -7.56 -9.32 -1.13
CA ILE A 75 -7.75 -8.95 -2.56
C ILE A 75 -7.46 -10.09 -3.55
N CYS A 76 -6.66 -11.08 -3.14
CA CYS A 76 -6.31 -12.27 -3.91
C CYS A 76 -6.96 -13.54 -3.33
N GLY A 77 -7.51 -13.49 -2.12
CA GLY A 77 -7.93 -14.67 -1.37
C GLY A 77 -6.79 -15.28 -0.54
N VAL A 78 -7.15 -16.12 0.42
CA VAL A 78 -6.20 -16.74 1.37
C VAL A 78 -5.15 -17.54 0.61
N GLY A 79 -3.88 -17.14 0.75
CA GLY A 79 -2.76 -17.80 0.07
C GLY A 79 -2.63 -17.47 -1.42
N GLY A 80 -3.44 -16.53 -1.93
CA GLY A 80 -3.27 -15.99 -3.27
C GLY A 80 -1.99 -15.18 -3.43
N GLN A 81 -1.68 -14.77 -4.66
CA GLN A 81 -0.41 -14.11 -4.99
C GLN A 81 -0.65 -12.76 -5.65
N PHE A 82 0.24 -11.78 -5.41
CA PHE A 82 0.16 -10.49 -6.09
C PHE A 82 0.51 -10.60 -7.58
N SER A 83 1.36 -11.56 -7.95
CA SER A 83 1.72 -11.85 -9.34
C SER A 83 0.54 -12.28 -10.22
N GLU A 84 -0.56 -12.76 -9.64
CA GLU A 84 -1.81 -13.07 -10.37
C GLU A 84 -2.59 -11.82 -10.75
N ILE A 85 -2.29 -10.67 -10.14
CA ILE A 85 -2.92 -9.40 -10.48
C ILE A 85 -2.26 -8.86 -11.76
N PRO A 86 -3.04 -8.55 -12.82
CA PRO A 86 -2.49 -8.16 -14.12
C PRO A 86 -1.57 -6.95 -14.13
N SER A 87 -1.76 -6.00 -13.22
CA SER A 87 -0.98 -4.75 -13.19
C SER A 87 -1.02 -4.05 -11.84
N ALA A 88 -0.04 -3.17 -11.60
CA ALA A 88 -0.04 -2.28 -10.43
C ALA A 88 -1.31 -1.40 -10.37
N CYS A 89 -1.86 -0.96 -11.51
CA CYS A 89 -3.14 -0.26 -11.54
C CYS A 89 -4.24 -1.10 -10.88
N GLU A 90 -4.41 -2.33 -11.35
CA GLU A 90 -5.44 -3.24 -10.85
C GLU A 90 -5.24 -3.56 -9.36
N LEU A 91 -3.99 -3.71 -8.89
CA LEU A 91 -3.68 -3.85 -7.47
C LEU A 91 -4.23 -2.69 -6.65
N PHE A 92 -3.94 -1.45 -7.05
CA PHE A 92 -4.40 -0.27 -6.31
C PHE A 92 -5.92 -0.06 -6.42
N LEU A 93 -6.53 -0.47 -7.54
CA LEU A 93 -7.98 -0.50 -7.66
C LEU A 93 -8.59 -1.44 -6.62
N ARG A 94 -8.12 -2.69 -6.52
CA ARG A 94 -8.61 -3.66 -5.52
C ARG A 94 -8.35 -3.22 -4.08
N LEU A 95 -7.17 -2.65 -3.81
CA LEU A 95 -6.86 -2.07 -2.49
C LEU A 95 -7.84 -0.96 -2.11
N SER A 96 -8.31 -0.18 -3.08
CA SER A 96 -9.29 0.88 -2.82
C SER A 96 -10.64 0.35 -2.34
N GLU A 97 -10.99 -0.89 -2.71
CA GLU A 97 -12.23 -1.55 -2.32
C GLU A 97 -12.20 -2.05 -0.88
N VAL A 98 -11.02 -2.45 -0.40
CA VAL A 98 -10.77 -2.94 0.97
C VAL A 98 -10.26 -1.84 1.92
N HIS A 99 -10.40 -0.57 1.52
CA HIS A 99 -10.01 0.56 2.35
C HIS A 99 -10.78 0.56 3.69
N PRO A 100 -10.12 0.72 4.87
CA PRO A 100 -10.77 0.63 6.18
C PRO A 100 -12.03 1.49 6.34
N ARG A 101 -12.00 2.75 5.89
CA ARG A 101 -13.20 3.63 5.85
C ARG A 101 -14.41 2.98 5.19
N ARG A 102 -14.21 2.28 4.06
CA ARG A 102 -15.30 1.68 3.29
C ARG A 102 -15.86 0.45 4.01
N ILE A 103 -14.98 -0.38 4.58
CA ILE A 103 -15.38 -1.55 5.37
C ILE A 103 -16.23 -1.12 6.57
N SER A 104 -15.76 -0.14 7.35
CA SER A 104 -16.50 0.34 8.53
C SER A 104 -17.87 0.94 8.20
N GLN A 105 -18.01 1.59 7.03
CA GLN A 105 -19.31 2.08 6.57
C GLN A 105 -20.28 0.94 6.25
N ILE A 106 -19.81 -0.14 5.62
CA ILE A 106 -20.63 -1.32 5.32
C ILE A 106 -21.09 -2.01 6.61
N GLU A 107 -20.18 -2.20 7.56
CA GLU A 107 -20.48 -2.82 8.86
C GLU A 107 -21.49 -1.99 9.67
N SER A 108 -21.36 -0.66 9.65
CA SER A 108 -22.29 0.25 10.35
C SER A 108 -23.70 0.17 9.77
N ASN A 109 -23.84 0.11 8.44
CA ASN A 109 -25.14 0.02 7.78
C ASN A 109 -25.85 -1.31 8.05
N ASN A 110 -25.10 -2.42 8.17
CA ASN A 110 -25.66 -3.75 8.43
C ASN A 110 -26.11 -3.92 9.91
N ASN A 111 -25.44 -3.26 10.86
CA ASN A 111 -25.73 -3.41 12.29
C ASN A 111 -26.89 -2.51 12.78
N THR A 112 -27.39 -1.58 11.97
CA THR A 112 -28.48 -0.67 12.38
C THR A 112 -29.85 -1.37 12.48
N SER A 113 -29.96 -2.64 12.07
CA SER A 113 -31.20 -3.42 12.13
C SER A 113 -31.43 -4.22 13.43
N ALA A 114 -30.49 -4.22 14.38
CA ALA A 114 -30.59 -5.02 15.61
C ALA A 114 -30.37 -4.20 16.90
N ASN A 115 -31.49 -3.81 17.52
CA ASN A 115 -31.73 -3.61 18.95
C ASN A 115 -30.97 -2.52 19.75
N THR A 116 -31.77 -1.54 20.18
CA THR A 116 -31.86 -0.87 21.50
C THR A 116 -30.91 -1.33 22.61
N SER A 117 -30.12 -0.40 23.21
CA SER A 117 -30.18 0.00 24.65
C SER A 117 -28.91 0.70 25.17
N THR A 118 -29.11 1.92 25.66
CA THR A 118 -28.59 2.55 26.90
C THR A 118 -27.09 2.67 27.23
N ILE A 119 -26.66 3.95 27.28
CA ILE A 119 -25.86 4.58 28.37
C ILE A 119 -24.47 3.98 28.64
N SER A 120 -23.59 3.99 27.63
CA SER A 120 -22.12 4.15 27.80
C SER A 120 -21.45 4.61 26.49
N ALA A 121 -22.23 5.27 25.64
CA ALA A 121 -21.94 5.43 24.22
C ALA A 121 -20.82 6.44 23.92
N SER A 122 -20.65 7.51 24.71
CA SER A 122 -19.74 8.61 24.35
C SER A 122 -18.25 8.22 24.35
N THR A 123 -17.78 7.48 25.36
CA THR A 123 -16.37 7.06 25.46
C THR A 123 -16.05 5.93 24.49
N THR A 124 -16.95 4.95 24.37
CA THR A 124 -16.82 3.81 23.47
C THR A 124 -16.76 4.25 22.01
N THR A 125 -17.61 5.21 21.61
CA THR A 125 -17.62 5.74 20.24
C THR A 125 -16.30 6.47 19.92
N LYS A 126 -15.79 7.29 20.84
CA LYS A 126 -14.49 7.98 20.66
C LYS A 126 -13.31 7.01 20.49
N ILE A 127 -13.31 5.91 21.23
CA ILE A 127 -12.26 4.87 21.13
C ILE A 127 -12.33 4.17 19.77
N ILE A 128 -13.54 3.82 19.33
CA ILE A 128 -13.77 3.20 18.00
C ILE A 128 -13.31 4.14 16.88
N ASP A 129 -13.69 5.42 16.96
CA ASP A 129 -13.28 6.43 15.97
C ASP A 129 -11.76 6.60 15.93
N GLN A 130 -11.10 6.60 17.10
CA GLN A 130 -9.65 6.69 17.19
C GLN A 130 -8.96 5.45 16.62
N LEU A 131 -9.47 4.25 16.89
CA LEU A 131 -8.94 3.01 16.35
C LEU A 131 -9.08 2.96 14.82
N LEU A 132 -10.24 3.37 14.30
CA LEU A 132 -10.48 3.46 12.87
C LEU A 132 -9.52 4.47 12.23
N LYS A 133 -9.31 5.63 12.85
CA LYS A 133 -8.35 6.63 12.38
C LYS A 133 -6.93 6.05 12.25
N LEU A 134 -6.46 5.32 13.27
CA LEU A 134 -5.15 4.65 13.23
C LEU A 134 -5.07 3.58 12.14
N GLN A 135 -6.13 2.81 11.93
CA GLN A 135 -6.19 1.82 10.85
C GLN A 135 -6.12 2.46 9.47
N ILE A 136 -6.76 3.62 9.30
CA ILE A 136 -6.72 4.40 8.06
C ILE A 136 -5.32 4.94 7.82
N GLU A 137 -4.70 5.58 8.82
CA GLU A 137 -3.34 6.11 8.70
C GLU A 137 -2.33 5.00 8.38
N ARG A 138 -2.46 3.84 9.02
CA ARG A 138 -1.63 2.67 8.74
C ARG A 138 -1.83 2.15 7.32
N PHE A 139 -3.07 2.07 6.84
CA PHE A 139 -3.38 1.69 5.46
C PHE A 139 -2.83 2.70 4.45
N ASP A 140 -3.02 4.00 4.69
CA ASP A 140 -2.54 5.04 3.81
C ASP A 140 -1.01 5.03 3.70
N GLN A 141 -0.32 4.82 4.83
CA GLN A 141 1.13 4.68 4.84
C GLN A 141 1.60 3.43 4.07
N LEU A 142 0.93 2.29 4.22
CA LEU A 142 1.20 1.09 3.42
C LEU A 142 1.09 1.42 1.93
N VAL A 143 0.01 2.06 1.50
CA VAL A 143 -0.23 2.35 0.08
C VAL A 143 0.84 3.29 -0.49
N ILE A 144 1.23 4.32 0.26
CA ILE A 144 2.30 5.25 -0.14
C ILE A 144 3.62 4.50 -0.33
N ASP A 145 4.00 3.71 0.67
CA ASP A 145 5.28 2.99 0.65
C ASP A 145 5.27 1.90 -0.43
N LEU A 146 4.13 1.24 -0.64
CA LEU A 146 3.93 0.25 -1.69
C LEU A 146 3.99 0.89 -3.08
N MET A 147 3.34 2.04 -3.27
CA MET A 147 3.43 2.83 -4.49
C MET A 147 4.86 3.23 -4.80
N ASN A 148 5.65 3.64 -3.79
CA ASN A 148 7.06 3.96 -3.97
C ASN A 148 7.90 2.73 -4.32
N THR A 149 7.68 1.61 -3.64
CA THR A 149 8.30 0.31 -3.93
C THR A 149 8.04 -0.11 -5.38
N LEU A 150 6.79 -0.01 -5.83
CA LEU A 150 6.39 -0.36 -7.19
C LEU A 150 6.90 0.62 -8.24
N LYS A 151 7.04 1.92 -7.92
CA LYS A 151 7.70 2.87 -8.82
C LYS A 151 9.16 2.48 -9.08
N LEU A 152 9.87 2.06 -8.03
CA LEU A 152 11.28 1.71 -8.12
C LEU A 152 11.49 0.42 -8.90
N ASN A 153 10.58 -0.55 -8.77
CA ASN A 153 10.69 -1.85 -9.43
C ASN A 153 9.97 -1.94 -10.79
N GLY A 154 9.50 -0.83 -11.36
CA GLY A 154 8.80 -0.81 -12.66
C GLY A 154 7.35 -1.33 -12.64
N GLY A 155 6.74 -1.46 -11.46
CA GLY A 155 5.37 -1.92 -11.28
C GLY A 155 5.23 -3.44 -11.23
N HIS A 156 6.33 -4.17 -11.06
CA HIS A 156 6.35 -5.62 -11.03
C HIS A 156 5.83 -6.15 -9.68
N LEU A 157 4.69 -6.87 -9.74
CA LEU A 157 4.00 -7.33 -8.54
C LEU A 157 4.60 -8.60 -7.92
N PHE A 158 5.27 -9.45 -8.71
CA PHE A 158 5.93 -10.67 -8.21
C PHE A 158 6.96 -10.36 -7.10
N VAL A 159 7.51 -9.15 -7.11
CA VAL A 159 8.48 -8.69 -6.11
C VAL A 159 7.87 -8.70 -4.71
N LEU A 160 6.57 -8.40 -4.59
CA LEU A 160 5.86 -8.43 -3.30
C LEU A 160 5.75 -9.86 -2.77
N ASP A 161 5.46 -10.83 -3.65
CA ASP A 161 5.42 -12.24 -3.29
C ASP A 161 6.80 -12.75 -2.87
N LEU A 162 7.85 -12.32 -3.59
CA LEU A 162 9.23 -12.65 -3.26
C LEU A 162 9.64 -12.09 -1.89
N LEU A 163 9.28 -10.83 -1.59
CA LEU A 163 9.55 -10.22 -0.29
C LEU A 163 8.86 -10.96 0.85
N ILE A 164 7.59 -11.34 0.66
CA ILE A 164 6.83 -12.15 1.62
C ILE A 164 7.54 -13.48 1.86
N TYR A 165 7.87 -14.20 0.78
CA TYR A 165 8.48 -15.51 0.86
C TYR A 165 9.85 -15.46 1.56
N ASN A 166 10.69 -14.49 1.20
CA ASN A 166 12.00 -14.31 1.82
C ASN A 166 11.88 -14.05 3.32
N LYS A 167 10.92 -13.23 3.75
CA LYS A 167 10.69 -12.97 5.17
C LYS A 167 10.23 -14.23 5.91
N GLN A 168 9.32 -15.02 5.33
CA GLN A 168 8.88 -16.30 5.90
C GLN A 168 10.03 -17.29 6.09
N VAL A 169 10.89 -17.42 5.08
CA VAL A 169 12.06 -18.31 5.14
C VAL A 169 13.04 -17.83 6.20
N PHE A 170 13.33 -16.52 6.23
CA PHE A 170 14.24 -15.93 7.22
C PHE A 170 13.72 -16.16 8.65
N ASP A 171 12.45 -15.84 8.91
CA ASP A 171 11.84 -16.05 10.22
C ASP A 171 11.90 -17.55 10.59
N HIS A 172 11.58 -18.47 9.68
CA HIS A 172 11.69 -19.90 9.95
C HIS A 172 13.11 -20.35 10.34
N ILE A 173 14.14 -19.81 9.68
CA ILE A 173 15.55 -20.10 9.98
C ILE A 173 15.94 -19.54 11.36
N GLU A 174 15.52 -18.33 11.71
CA GLU A 174 15.79 -17.76 13.04
C GLU A 174 15.15 -18.58 14.16
N HIS A 175 13.90 -19.01 13.97
CA HIS A 175 13.19 -19.83 14.95
C HIS A 175 13.79 -21.23 15.12
N THR A 176 14.37 -21.80 14.07
CA THR A 176 15.03 -23.12 14.14
C THR A 176 16.43 -23.02 14.76
N ASN A 177 17.21 -21.99 14.42
CA ASN A 177 18.55 -21.79 14.97
C ASN A 177 18.58 -21.37 16.44
N HIS A 178 17.52 -20.75 16.97
CA HIS A 178 17.41 -20.44 18.40
C HIS A 178 16.98 -21.62 19.28
N ASN A 179 16.55 -22.74 18.67
CA ASN A 179 16.11 -23.95 19.37
C ASN A 179 17.19 -25.07 19.39
N VAL A 180 18.42 -24.74 19.01
CA VAL A 180 19.61 -25.62 19.06
C VAL A 180 20.61 -25.03 20.05
#